data_AF-A0A2U9IGG6-F1
#
_entry.id   AF-A0A2U9IGG6-F1
#
_cell.length_a   1.000
_cell.length_b   1.000
_cell.length_c   1.000
_cell.angle_alpha   90.00
_cell.angle_beta   90.00
_cell.angle_gamma   90.00
#
_symmetry.space_group_name_H-M   'P 1'
#
loop_
_entity.id
_entity.type
_entity.pdbx_description
1 polymer ?
#
loop_
_entity_poly.entity_id
_entity_poly.type
_entity_poly.pdbx_seq_one_letter_code
_entity_poly.pdbx_strand_id
1 'polypeptide(L)'
;MLKDILSKYFEIYTDKEILEKYSMDYSYLSSTLYDLKKVPEAIVKITTEEQIKTLLELSQEYNFYIIVRGSGTNTLGETVPIKHYNCRHYKF
;
A
#
# COMPACT_ATOMS: atom_id res chain seq x y z
N MET A 1 12.56 -2.96 10.58
CA MET A 1 13.10 -4.01 9.69
C MET A 1 12.69 -3.77 8.25
N LEU A 2 11.41 -3.89 7.86
CA LEU A 2 11.00 -3.67 6.46
C LEU A 2 11.24 -2.22 6.01
N LYS A 3 10.90 -1.25 6.88
CA LYS A 3 11.22 0.18 6.69
C LYS A 3 12.69 0.41 6.31
N ASP A 4 13.61 -0.20 7.06
CA ASP A 4 15.05 0.01 6.91
C ASP A 4 15.60 -0.59 5.62
N ILE A 5 14.93 -1.63 5.09
CA ILE A 5 15.25 -2.21 3.79
C ILE A 5 14.73 -1.32 2.67
N LEU A 6 13.45 -0.94 2.73
CA LEU A 6 12.81 -0.11 1.70
C LEU A 6 13.47 1.28 1.58
N SER A 7 13.88 1.89 2.69
CA SER A 7 14.54 3.21 2.68
C SER A 7 15.88 3.25 1.95
N LYS A 8 16.49 2.09 1.65
CA LYS A 8 17.74 2.03 0.88
C LYS A 8 17.51 2.27 -0.62
N TYR A 9 16.30 2.01 -1.11
CA TYR A 9 15.97 2.02 -2.53
C TYR A 9 14.92 3.06 -2.90
N PHE A 10 14.13 3.52 -1.92
CA PHE A 10 12.96 4.36 -2.17
C PHE A 10 12.84 5.52 -1.19
N GLU A 11 12.17 6.58 -1.64
CA GLU A 11 11.56 7.55 -0.73
C GLU A 11 10.36 6.88 -0.05
N ILE A 12 10.37 6.82 1.29
CA ILE A 12 9.33 6.18 2.08
C ILE A 12 8.72 7.14 3.11
N TYR A 13 7.43 6.95 3.37
CA TYR A 13 6.71 7.66 4.42
C TYR A 13 6.15 6.66 5.44
N THR A 14 6.40 6.94 6.71
CA THR A 14 5.92 6.13 7.84
C THR A 14 5.21 6.97 8.90
N ASP A 15 5.00 8.26 8.62
CA ASP A 15 4.35 9.19 9.52
C ASP A 15 2.87 8.83 9.65
N LYS A 16 2.37 8.80 10.88
CA LYS A 16 1.01 8.34 11.19
C LYS A 16 -0.06 9.04 10.33
N GLU A 17 0.04 10.36 10.19
CA GLU A 17 -0.90 11.16 9.39
C GLU A 17 -0.90 10.75 7.91
N ILE A 18 0.29 10.50 7.34
CA ILE A 18 0.42 10.05 5.95
C ILE A 18 -0.15 8.65 5.79
N LEU A 19 0.17 7.72 6.69
CA LEU A 19 -0.35 6.36 6.64
C LEU A 19 -1.89 6.35 6.77
N GLU A 20 -2.45 7.16 7.65
CA GLU A 20 -3.90 7.31 7.80
C GLU A 20 -4.55 7.87 6.53
N LYS A 21 -3.97 8.93 5.93
CA LYS A 21 -4.43 9.49 4.67
C LYS A 21 -4.46 8.45 3.55
N TYR A 22 -3.42 7.64 3.43
CA TYR A 22 -3.30 6.60 2.39
C TYR A 22 -4.07 5.32 2.73
N SER A 23 -4.63 5.20 3.94
CA SER A 23 -5.59 4.15 4.32
C SER A 23 -7.04 4.47 3.95
N MET A 24 -7.28 5.57 3.22
CA MET A 24 -8.63 6.03 2.85
C MET A 24 -8.72 6.39 1.37
N ASP A 25 -9.83 6.03 0.75
CA ASP A 25 -10.36 6.57 -0.51
C ASP A 25 -11.86 6.85 -0.32
N TYR A 26 -12.63 7.12 -1.37
CA TYR A 26 -14.07 7.38 -1.24
C TYR A 26 -14.90 6.16 -0.81
N SER A 27 -14.30 5.00 -0.54
CA SER A 27 -15.01 3.84 0.05
C SER A 27 -15.57 4.11 1.44
N TYR A 28 -15.10 5.15 2.15
CA TYR A 28 -15.68 5.56 3.44
C TYR A 28 -17.18 5.90 3.36
N LEU A 29 -17.72 6.14 2.15
CA LEU A 29 -19.15 6.34 1.94
C LEU A 29 -19.99 5.11 2.33
N SER A 30 -19.37 3.92 2.37
CA SER A 30 -19.96 2.68 2.88
C SER A 30 -19.35 2.33 4.24
N SER A 31 -20.17 2.26 5.28
CA SER A 31 -19.73 1.84 6.62
C SER A 31 -19.10 0.45 6.60
N THR A 32 -19.64 -0.47 5.79
CA THR A 32 -19.10 -1.82 5.61
C THR A 32 -17.67 -1.80 5.07
N LEU A 33 -17.39 -0.98 4.05
CA LEU A 33 -16.05 -0.89 3.48
C LEU A 33 -15.09 -0.14 4.42
N TYR A 34 -15.58 0.90 5.10
CA TYR A 34 -14.81 1.66 6.07
C TYR A 34 -14.28 0.77 7.21
N ASP A 35 -15.12 -0.11 7.75
CA ASP A 35 -14.75 -0.99 8.87
C ASP A 35 -13.69 -2.02 8.48
N LEU A 36 -13.62 -2.37 7.19
CA LEU A 36 -12.63 -3.29 6.64
C LEU A 36 -11.25 -2.66 6.46
N LYS A 37 -11.10 -1.33 6.50
CA LYS A 37 -9.81 -0.67 6.22
C LYS A 37 -8.73 -1.01 7.25
N LYS A 38 -7.48 -0.99 6.81
CA LYS A 38 -6.26 -1.16 7.61
C LYS A 38 -5.28 -0.03 7.26
N VAL A 39 -4.50 0.39 8.25
CA VAL A 39 -3.41 1.34 8.05
C VAL A 39 -2.21 0.60 7.44
N PRO A 40 -1.61 1.09 6.34
CA PRO A 40 -0.40 0.50 5.76
C PRO A 40 0.80 0.67 6.68
N GLU A 41 1.82 -0.18 6.54
CA GLU A 41 3.07 -0.08 7.32
C GLU A 41 4.02 0.99 6.77
N ALA A 42 4.02 1.20 5.47
CA ALA A 42 4.81 2.21 4.78
C ALA A 42 4.15 2.62 3.46
N ILE A 43 4.35 3.87 3.06
CA ILE A 43 4.10 4.33 1.69
C ILE A 43 5.43 4.43 0.97
N VAL A 44 5.50 3.82 -0.21
CA VAL A 44 6.68 3.87 -1.07
C VAL A 44 6.34 4.72 -2.29
N LYS A 45 7.16 5.73 -2.57
CA LYS A 45 7.01 6.54 -3.78
C LYS A 45 7.94 6.01 -4.85
N ILE A 46 7.34 5.64 -5.98
CA ILE A 46 8.03 5.11 -7.15
C ILE A 46 8.10 6.20 -8.21
N THR A 47 9.30 6.44 -8.75
CA THR A 47 9.56 7.47 -9.76
C THR A 47 10.19 6.92 -11.03
N THR A 48 10.68 5.67 -11.03
CA THR A 48 11.29 5.02 -12.21
C THR A 48 10.79 3.58 -12.38
N GLU A 49 10.98 3.01 -13.57
CA GLU A 49 10.59 1.63 -13.86
C GLU A 49 11.48 0.61 -13.11
N GLU A 50 12.76 0.91 -12.93
CA GLU A 50 13.71 0.05 -12.20
C GLU A 50 13.30 -0.14 -10.73
N GLN A 51 12.72 0.91 -10.14
CA GLN A 51 12.18 0.85 -8.79
C GLN A 51 10.96 -0.10 -8.70
N ILE A 52 10.17 -0.23 -9.76
CA ILE A 52 9.08 -1.23 -9.80
C ILE A 52 9.66 -2.64 -9.72
N LYS A 53 10.67 -2.94 -10.55
CA LYS A 53 11.34 -4.26 -10.57
C LYS A 53 11.91 -4.60 -9.20
N THR A 54 12.64 -3.65 -8.61
CA THR A 54 13.22 -3.78 -7.26
C THR A 54 12.14 -4.02 -6.21
N LEU A 55 11.02 -3.29 -6.25
CA LEU A 55 9.93 -3.45 -5.27
C LEU A 55 9.29 -4.84 -5.37
N LEU A 56 9.10 -5.36 -6.58
CA LEU A 56 8.54 -6.68 -6.81
C LEU A 56 9.47 -7.79 -6.28
N GLU A 57 10.77 -7.69 -6.53
CA GLU A 57 11.78 -8.62 -5.99
C GLU A 57 11.76 -8.62 -4.45
N LEU A 58 11.81 -7.45 -3.83
CA LEU A 58 11.76 -7.31 -2.37
C LEU A 58 10.44 -7.86 -1.79
N SER A 59 9.31 -7.66 -2.48
CA SER A 59 8.01 -8.19 -2.02
C SER A 59 7.98 -9.71 -1.97
N GLN A 60 8.67 -10.36 -2.91
CA GLN A 60 8.80 -11.82 -2.93
C GLN A 60 9.77 -12.32 -1.86
N GLU A 61 10.92 -11.64 -1.72
CA GLU A 61 11.96 -12.01 -0.74
C GLU A 61 11.48 -11.85 0.71
N TYR A 62 10.84 -10.72 1.03
CA TYR A 62 10.41 -10.37 2.38
C TYR A 62 8.91 -10.63 2.63
N ASN A 63 8.20 -11.21 1.66
CA ASN A 63 6.80 -11.63 1.74
C ASN A 63 5.84 -10.57 2.28
N PHE A 64 5.84 -9.38 1.66
CA PHE A 64 4.89 -8.31 1.97
C PHE A 64 3.95 -8.02 0.79
N TYR A 65 2.76 -7.50 1.10
CA TYR A 65 1.76 -7.15 0.10
C TYR A 65 1.99 -5.73 -0.42
N ILE A 66 1.77 -5.56 -1.73
CA ILE A 66 1.79 -4.25 -2.40
C ILE A 66 0.36 -3.88 -2.76
N ILE A 67 -0.03 -2.65 -2.48
CA ILE A 67 -1.28 -2.06 -2.96
C ILE A 67 -0.89 -0.84 -3.78
N VAL A 68 -1.16 -0.91 -5.08
CA VAL A 68 -0.89 0.21 -5.99
C VAL A 68 -1.99 1.25 -5.83
N ARG A 69 -1.59 2.52 -5.81
CA ARG A 69 -2.49 3.62 -5.58
C ARG A 69 -2.10 4.85 -6.41
N GLY A 70 -3.08 5.41 -7.12
CA GLY A 70 -3.01 6.74 -7.72
C GLY A 70 -3.50 7.81 -6.73
N SER A 71 -4.41 8.68 -7.17
CA SER A 71 -4.94 9.77 -6.33
C SER A 71 -5.90 9.31 -5.22
N GLY A 72 -6.34 8.04 -5.22
CA GLY A 72 -7.22 7.49 -4.18
C GLY A 72 -8.66 8.00 -4.25
N THR A 73 -9.21 8.11 -5.45
CA THR A 73 -10.58 8.56 -5.72
C THR A 73 -11.56 7.41 -5.99
N ASN A 74 -11.18 6.18 -5.66
CA ASN A 74 -12.02 5.00 -5.84
C ASN A 74 -13.11 4.94 -4.75
N THR A 75 -14.30 4.44 -5.07
CA THR A 75 -15.44 4.32 -4.13
C THR A 75 -15.66 2.90 -3.60
N LEU A 76 -14.95 1.92 -4.13
CA LEU A 76 -15.03 0.49 -3.80
C LEU A 76 -13.86 0.00 -2.94
N GLY A 77 -12.88 0.85 -2.65
CA GLY A 77 -11.78 0.53 -1.73
C GLY A 77 -10.61 -0.22 -2.37
N GLU A 78 -10.53 -0.24 -3.72
CA GLU A 78 -9.48 -0.98 -4.46
C GLU A 78 -8.05 -0.55 -4.10
N THR A 79 -7.89 0.69 -3.61
CA THR A 79 -6.60 1.29 -3.30
C THR A 79 -6.33 1.42 -1.80
N VAL A 80 -7.11 0.72 -0.97
CA VAL A 80 -7.04 0.77 0.49
C VAL A 80 -6.64 -0.60 1.04
N PRO A 81 -5.68 -0.67 1.98
CA PRO A 81 -5.39 -1.93 2.68
C PRO A 81 -6.60 -2.39 3.50
N ILE A 82 -6.94 -3.68 3.47
CA ILE A 82 -8.08 -4.25 4.20
C ILE A 82 -7.65 -5.29 5.24
N LYS A 83 -8.41 -5.40 6.35
CA LYS A 83 -8.14 -6.23 7.54
C LYS A 83 -8.22 -7.73 7.27
N HIS A 84 -9.03 -8.14 6.31
CA HIS A 84 -9.15 -9.53 5.89
C HIS A 84 -9.15 -9.59 4.38
N TYR A 85 -8.00 -10.00 3.82
CA TYR A 85 -7.81 -11.06 2.82
C TYR A 85 -6.29 -11.10 2.58
N ASN A 86 -5.73 -12.30 2.36
CA ASN A 86 -4.42 -12.47 1.73
C ASN A 86 -4.52 -11.89 0.31
N CYS A 87 -4.54 -10.56 0.17
CA CYS A 87 -4.69 -9.87 -1.10
C CYS A 87 -3.43 -10.11 -1.95
N ARG A 88 -3.42 -11.23 -2.66
CA ARG A 88 -2.54 -11.47 -3.81
C ARG A 88 -3.01 -10.62 -4.99
N HIS A 89 -2.95 -9.29 -4.85
CA HIS A 89 -2.77 -8.42 -6.01
C HIS A 89 -1.24 -8.33 -6.13
N TYR A 90 -0.51 -9.22 -6.80
CA TYR A 90 -0.63 -9.69 -8.17
C TYR A 90 -0.23 -11.18 -8.26
N LYS A 91 -0.95 -11.96 -9.06
CA LYS A 91 -0.37 -13.07 -9.83
C LYS A 91 -0.83 -12.87 -11.27
N PHE A 92 0.14 -12.91 -12.18
CA PHE A 92 0.07 -12.66 -13.63
C PHE A 92 0.22 -11.19 -14.02
#